data_AF-A0A916ZDI5-F1
#
_entry.id   AF-A0A916ZDI5-F1
#
_cell.length_a   1.000
_cell.length_b   1.000
_cell.length_c   1.000
_cell.angle_alpha   90.00
_cell.angle_beta   90.00
_cell.angle_gamma   90.00
#
_symmetry.space_group_name_H-M   'P 1'
#
loop_
_entity.id
_entity.type
_entity.pdbx_description
1 polymer ?
#
loop_
_entity_poly.entity_id
_entity_poly.type
_entity_poly.pdbx_seq_one_letter_code
_entity_poly.pdbx_strand_id
1 'polypeptide(L)'
;MTTTNESLKILFRQAHEAARAVHQKGDNYAATFGLALRAAYAALRQPAAPVRERVDVGREGWVDADLEYTNYVRGGGDVTPTVTVYDDYAQTRRLRYDSDGLSGSRRSGWISWNLSENRLYRLDGVSISSSKGATRWVSTFEGVTTYYKEAAAFEAERRRRFPVGFELEKVREEQRRVETEARQRREIEEQKARLERMKIEAAEREKEIAEKWAVLDAEAQRIEAEGQTTTDGLPLLKGSARQVAWALRIRSAVHRREPANAALKRATTASYWIENYRSVLPRI
;
A
#
# COMPACT_ATOMS: atom_id res chain seq x y z
N MET A 1 17.98 3.69 -44.91
CA MET A 1 19.29 4.04 -45.50
C MET A 1 19.18 3.91 -47.01
N THR A 2 19.24 5.02 -47.74
CA THR A 2 19.41 5.01 -49.20
C THR A 2 20.85 4.60 -49.50
N THR A 3 21.05 3.38 -49.99
CA THR A 3 22.36 2.90 -50.43
C THR A 3 22.82 3.79 -51.57
N THR A 4 23.88 4.58 -51.39
CA THR A 4 24.41 5.40 -52.48
C THR A 4 25.09 4.52 -53.51
N ASN A 5 25.18 4.98 -54.76
CA ASN A 5 25.95 4.30 -55.81
C ASN A 5 27.40 4.04 -55.39
N GLU A 6 27.95 4.89 -54.52
CA GLU A 6 29.30 4.77 -53.98
C GLU A 6 29.42 3.62 -52.97
N SER A 7 28.44 3.46 -52.08
CA SER A 7 28.37 2.34 -51.13
C SER A 7 28.26 0.99 -51.83
N LEU A 8 27.51 0.90 -52.95
CA LEU A 8 27.42 -0.33 -53.74
C LEU A 8 28.75 -0.68 -54.42
N LYS A 9 29.47 0.30 -54.96
CA LYS A 9 30.80 0.05 -55.56
C LYS A 9 31.79 -0.49 -54.54
N ILE A 10 31.80 0.06 -53.32
CA ILE A 10 32.65 -0.41 -52.22
C ILE A 10 32.29 -1.85 -51.84
N LEU A 11 31.00 -2.15 -51.68
CA LEU A 11 30.50 -3.49 -51.38
C LEU A 11 30.97 -4.54 -52.40
N PHE A 12 30.78 -4.26 -53.69
CA PHE A 12 31.17 -5.19 -54.76
C PHE A 12 32.69 -5.39 -54.81
N ARG A 13 33.49 -4.34 -54.55
CA ARG A 13 34.94 -4.44 -54.46
C ARG A 13 35.38 -5.36 -53.32
N GLN A 14 34.84 -5.15 -52.12
CA GLN A 14 35.12 -5.99 -50.95
C GLN A 14 34.73 -7.45 -51.17
N ALA A 15 33.55 -7.68 -51.75
CA ALA A 15 33.11 -9.03 -52.10
C ALA A 15 34.03 -9.70 -53.13
N HIS A 16 34.51 -8.95 -54.11
CA HIS A 16 35.44 -9.44 -55.13
C HIS A 16 36.80 -9.82 -54.55
N GLU A 17 37.37 -8.97 -53.70
CA GLU A 17 38.63 -9.22 -52.99
C GLU A 17 38.53 -10.44 -52.08
N ALA A 18 37.47 -10.52 -51.26
CA ALA A 18 37.22 -11.66 -50.39
C ALA A 18 37.03 -12.97 -51.19
N ALA A 19 36.30 -12.94 -52.30
CA ALA A 19 36.12 -14.09 -53.18
C ALA A 19 37.45 -14.56 -53.79
N ARG A 20 38.32 -13.63 -54.22
CA ARG A 20 39.65 -13.97 -54.76
C ARG A 20 40.56 -14.60 -53.70
N ALA A 21 40.47 -14.17 -52.44
CA ALA A 21 41.30 -14.68 -51.37
C ALA A 21 41.01 -16.16 -51.03
N VAL A 22 39.77 -16.61 -51.21
CA VAL A 22 39.33 -17.98 -50.85
C VAL A 22 39.17 -18.91 -52.05
N HIS A 23 39.12 -18.37 -53.28
CA HIS A 23 38.88 -19.15 -54.49
C HIS A 23 40.08 -20.03 -54.85
N GLN A 24 39.83 -21.31 -55.10
CA GLN A 24 40.82 -22.28 -55.54
C GLN A 24 40.58 -22.73 -56.98
N LYS A 25 41.63 -23.25 -57.63
CA LYS A 25 41.55 -23.75 -59.01
C LYS A 25 40.58 -24.94 -59.06
N GLY A 26 39.47 -24.78 -59.78
CA GLY A 26 38.40 -25.79 -59.90
C GLY A 26 37.08 -25.35 -59.26
N ASP A 27 37.08 -24.30 -58.45
CA ASP A 27 35.85 -23.75 -57.86
C ASP A 27 35.03 -22.97 -58.91
N ASN A 28 33.72 -22.85 -58.66
CA ASN A 28 32.87 -21.91 -59.40
C ASN A 28 32.99 -20.51 -58.78
N TYR A 29 33.69 -19.60 -59.49
CA TYR A 29 33.91 -18.24 -59.03
C TYR A 29 32.60 -17.46 -58.75
N ALA A 30 31.53 -17.71 -59.51
CA ALA A 30 30.25 -17.03 -59.27
C ALA A 30 29.64 -17.44 -57.92
N ALA A 31 29.84 -18.69 -57.49
CA ALA A 31 29.36 -19.17 -56.19
C ALA A 31 30.17 -18.56 -55.03
N THR A 32 31.50 -18.53 -55.15
CA THR A 32 32.37 -17.92 -54.11
C THR A 32 32.13 -16.42 -54.00
N PHE A 33 31.95 -15.73 -55.14
CA PHE A 33 31.57 -14.32 -55.17
C PHE A 33 30.19 -14.07 -54.56
N GLY A 34 29.18 -14.90 -54.87
CA GLY A 34 27.85 -14.78 -54.29
C GLY A 34 27.84 -14.91 -52.77
N LEU A 35 28.64 -15.83 -52.21
CA LEU A 35 28.81 -15.98 -50.76
C LEU A 35 29.53 -14.79 -50.14
N ALA A 36 30.64 -14.34 -50.74
CA ALA A 36 31.37 -13.17 -50.28
C ALA A 36 30.51 -11.89 -50.32
N LEU A 37 29.68 -11.74 -51.35
CA LEU A 37 28.74 -10.62 -51.46
C LEU A 37 27.67 -10.65 -50.36
N ARG A 38 27.11 -11.82 -50.05
CA ARG A 38 26.17 -11.96 -48.93
C ARG A 38 26.83 -11.62 -47.59
N ALA A 39 28.07 -12.05 -47.35
CA ALA A 39 28.81 -11.74 -46.14
C ALA A 39 29.12 -10.23 -46.03
N ALA A 40 29.62 -9.62 -47.11
CA ALA A 40 29.88 -8.18 -47.15
C ALA A 40 28.60 -7.36 -46.96
N TYR A 41 27.49 -7.81 -47.55
CA TYR A 41 26.19 -7.16 -47.39
C TYR A 41 25.65 -7.31 -45.96
N ALA A 42 25.84 -8.47 -45.35
CA ALA A 42 25.51 -8.69 -43.94
C ALA A 42 26.35 -7.80 -43.03
N ALA A 43 27.65 -7.65 -43.28
CA ALA A 43 28.53 -6.73 -42.53
C ALA A 43 28.13 -5.26 -42.69
N LEU A 44 27.77 -4.83 -43.91
CA LEU A 44 27.28 -3.46 -44.15
C LEU A 44 25.94 -3.18 -43.46
N ARG A 45 25.13 -4.22 -43.27
CA ARG A 45 23.86 -4.17 -42.54
C ARG A 45 23.98 -4.48 -41.06
N GLN A 46 25.16 -4.86 -40.57
CA GLN A 46 25.37 -4.85 -39.13
C GLN A 46 25.15 -3.40 -38.70
N PRO A 47 24.19 -3.13 -37.80
CA PRO A 47 24.09 -1.80 -37.24
C PRO A 47 25.48 -1.46 -36.71
N ALA A 48 25.99 -0.27 -37.04
CA ALA A 48 27.25 0.20 -36.46
C ALA A 48 27.19 -0.08 -34.97
N ALA A 49 28.23 -0.72 -34.42
CA ALA A 49 28.29 -0.99 -32.99
C ALA A 49 27.90 0.32 -32.29
N PRO A 50 26.87 0.30 -31.44
CA PRO A 50 26.34 1.53 -30.90
C PRO A 50 27.49 2.25 -30.20
N VAL A 51 27.83 3.44 -30.69
CA VAL A 51 28.84 4.27 -30.07
C VAL A 51 28.19 4.81 -28.82
N ARG A 52 28.44 4.14 -27.70
CA ARG A 52 27.99 4.57 -26.38
C ARG A 52 28.99 5.58 -25.88
N GLU A 53 28.53 6.79 -25.64
CA GLU A 53 29.30 7.80 -24.92
C GLU A 53 29.00 7.67 -23.42
N ARG A 54 29.97 8.06 -22.60
CA ARG A 54 29.75 8.19 -21.16
C ARG A 54 28.66 9.22 -20.92
N VAL A 55 27.68 8.87 -20.09
CA VAL A 55 26.59 9.77 -19.71
C VAL A 55 26.67 10.06 -18.22
N ASP A 56 26.86 11.33 -17.87
CA ASP A 56 26.85 11.74 -16.47
C ASP A 56 25.41 11.75 -15.92
N VAL A 57 25.23 11.05 -14.81
CA VAL A 57 23.96 10.89 -14.12
C VAL A 57 24.11 11.50 -12.74
N GLY A 58 23.97 12.82 -12.65
CA GLY A 58 24.15 13.57 -11.40
C GLY A 58 25.56 14.12 -11.23
N ARG A 59 25.96 14.38 -9.98
CA ARG A 59 27.25 15.00 -9.68
C ARG A 59 28.38 13.97 -9.65
N GLU A 60 28.09 12.79 -9.10
CA GLU A 60 29.10 11.75 -8.86
C GLU A 60 28.68 10.36 -9.36
N GLY A 61 27.67 10.34 -10.23
CA GLY A 61 27.22 9.13 -10.91
C GLY A 61 27.38 9.28 -12.42
N TRP A 62 27.75 8.21 -13.11
CA TRP A 62 27.81 8.15 -14.57
C TRP A 62 27.63 6.72 -15.06
N VAL A 63 27.20 6.59 -16.31
CA VAL A 63 27.14 5.32 -17.05
C VAL A 63 28.20 5.37 -18.13
N ASP A 64 29.15 4.46 -18.08
CA ASP A 64 30.22 4.33 -19.07
C ASP A 64 29.73 3.66 -20.36
N ALA A 65 30.58 3.67 -21.39
CA ALA A 65 30.28 3.14 -22.71
C ALA A 65 29.97 1.63 -22.71
N ASP A 66 30.56 0.89 -21.78
CA ASP A 66 30.35 -0.54 -21.56
C ASP A 66 29.12 -0.86 -20.69
N LEU A 67 28.32 0.16 -20.36
CA LEU A 67 27.14 0.09 -19.49
C LEU A 67 27.46 -0.19 -18.02
N GLU A 68 28.69 0.07 -17.56
CA GLU A 68 28.96 0.15 -16.14
C GLU A 68 28.40 1.47 -15.57
N TYR A 69 27.42 1.39 -14.67
CA TYR A 69 26.96 2.51 -13.88
C TYR A 69 27.76 2.58 -12.59
N THR A 70 28.50 3.67 -12.40
CA THR A 70 29.24 3.94 -11.15
C THR A 70 28.61 5.11 -10.43
N ASN A 71 28.45 5.01 -9.10
CA ASN A 71 28.05 6.12 -8.24
C ASN A 71 28.95 6.23 -7.02
N TYR A 72 29.49 7.42 -6.78
CA TYR A 72 30.24 7.72 -5.59
C TYR A 72 29.32 8.04 -4.41
N VAL A 73 29.69 7.51 -3.25
CA VAL A 73 29.06 7.78 -1.97
C VAL A 73 30.01 8.69 -1.18
N ARG A 74 29.52 9.84 -0.71
CA ARG A 74 30.28 10.73 0.17
C ARG A 74 29.60 10.96 1.51
N GLY A 75 30.32 10.63 2.58
CA GLY A 75 30.21 11.12 3.96
C GLY A 75 28.81 11.37 4.53
N GLY A 76 28.33 10.44 5.35
CA GLY A 76 27.46 10.76 6.48
C GLY A 76 25.94 10.77 6.27
N GLY A 77 25.44 10.30 5.12
CA GLY A 77 24.00 10.13 4.89
C GLY A 77 23.65 8.71 4.41
N ASP A 78 22.58 8.14 4.96
CA ASP A 78 22.07 6.77 4.76
C ASP A 78 21.62 6.41 3.33
N VAL A 79 21.92 7.24 2.34
CA VAL A 79 21.42 7.02 0.98
C VAL A 79 22.38 6.10 0.24
N THR A 80 22.28 4.81 0.53
CA THR A 80 22.94 3.77 -0.27
C THR A 80 22.29 3.74 -1.65
N PRO A 81 23.02 4.02 -2.74
CA PRO A 81 22.44 4.00 -4.06
C PRO A 81 21.90 2.63 -4.42
N THR A 82 20.79 2.62 -5.16
CA THR A 82 20.15 1.38 -5.59
C THR A 82 19.73 1.50 -7.04
N VAL A 83 19.91 0.42 -7.78
CA VAL A 83 19.50 0.33 -9.19
C VAL A 83 18.33 -0.63 -9.28
N THR A 84 17.25 -0.18 -9.90
CA THR A 84 16.07 -0.98 -10.20
C THR A 84 15.90 -1.05 -11.71
N VAL A 85 15.85 -2.26 -12.27
CA VAL A 85 15.54 -2.51 -13.68
C VAL A 85 14.05 -2.74 -13.85
N TYR A 86 13.49 -2.22 -14.94
CA TYR A 86 12.12 -2.52 -15.37
C TYR A 86 12.18 -3.64 -16.39
N ASP A 87 11.67 -4.80 -16.01
CA ASP A 87 11.54 -5.96 -16.90
C ASP A 87 10.26 -5.82 -17.76
N ASP A 88 9.26 -5.12 -17.25
CA ASP A 88 8.02 -4.71 -17.93
C ASP A 88 7.50 -3.39 -17.30
N TYR A 89 6.33 -2.91 -17.69
CA TYR A 89 5.74 -1.67 -17.20
C TYR A 89 5.56 -1.65 -15.68
N ALA A 90 5.05 -2.72 -15.08
CA ALA A 90 4.83 -2.81 -13.63
C ALA A 90 5.87 -3.71 -12.93
N GLN A 91 6.50 -4.63 -13.68
CA GLN A 91 7.46 -5.57 -13.13
C GLN A 91 8.84 -4.91 -13.03
N THR A 92 9.34 -4.85 -11.80
CA THR A 92 10.65 -4.29 -11.50
C THR A 92 11.46 -5.25 -10.67
N ARG A 93 12.78 -5.16 -10.80
CA ARG A 93 13.73 -5.95 -10.03
C ARG A 93 14.89 -5.07 -9.60
N ARG A 94 15.29 -5.17 -8.33
CA ARG A 94 16.49 -4.49 -7.83
C ARG A 94 17.74 -5.25 -8.28
N LEU A 95 18.70 -4.54 -8.84
CA LEU A 95 20.02 -5.09 -9.16
C LEU A 95 20.92 -5.07 -7.93
N ARG A 96 21.67 -6.15 -7.77
CA ARG A 96 22.81 -6.20 -6.86
C ARG A 96 23.97 -5.46 -7.54
N TYR A 97 24.75 -4.71 -6.77
CA TYR A 97 25.96 -4.10 -7.29
C TYR A 97 27.01 -5.18 -7.59
N ASP A 98 27.80 -4.94 -8.62
CA ASP A 98 28.82 -5.86 -9.09
C ASP A 98 30.15 -5.65 -8.37
N SER A 99 30.46 -4.40 -8.03
CA SER A 99 31.64 -4.07 -7.26
C SER A 99 31.40 -2.89 -6.31
N ASP A 100 32.16 -2.87 -5.21
CA ASP A 100 32.20 -1.74 -4.29
C ASP A 100 33.65 -1.39 -3.94
N GLY A 101 33.91 -0.09 -3.85
CA GLY A 101 35.14 0.49 -3.33
C GLY A 101 34.83 1.35 -2.11
N LEU A 102 33.95 0.85 -1.25
CA LEU A 102 33.55 1.53 -0.02
C LEU A 102 34.70 1.49 1.00
N SER A 103 34.92 2.59 1.71
CA SER A 103 35.85 2.64 2.83
C SER A 103 35.44 1.65 3.93
N GLY A 104 36.35 1.30 4.85
CA GLY A 104 36.03 0.38 5.96
C GLY A 104 34.84 0.83 6.82
N SER A 105 34.58 2.14 6.88
CA SER A 105 33.40 2.70 7.55
C SER A 105 32.09 2.59 6.74
N ARG A 106 32.18 2.23 5.46
CA ARG A 106 31.12 2.21 4.43
C ARG A 106 30.40 3.55 4.21
N ARG A 107 30.93 4.65 4.76
CA ARG A 107 30.36 6.00 4.65
C ARG A 107 30.84 6.77 3.43
N SER A 108 31.82 6.25 2.71
CA SER A 108 32.39 6.89 1.53
C SER A 108 32.98 5.85 0.60
N GLY A 109 33.09 6.19 -0.68
CA GLY A 109 33.69 5.32 -1.70
C GLY A 109 32.84 5.34 -2.96
N TRP A 110 32.78 4.22 -3.66
CA TRP A 110 31.97 4.07 -4.87
C TRP A 110 31.34 2.68 -4.92
N ILE A 111 30.27 2.56 -5.69
CA ILE A 111 29.57 1.31 -5.97
C ILE A 111 29.27 1.30 -7.47
N SER A 112 29.42 0.15 -8.12
CA SER A 112 29.08 0.00 -9.54
C SER A 112 28.14 -1.15 -9.86
N TRP A 113 27.42 -1.01 -10.97
CA TRP A 113 26.48 -1.99 -11.51
C TRP A 113 26.71 -2.16 -13.01
N ASN A 114 26.70 -3.40 -13.48
CA ASN A 114 26.66 -3.73 -14.89
C ASN A 114 25.22 -3.66 -15.40
N LEU A 115 24.91 -2.65 -16.20
CA LEU A 115 23.60 -2.52 -16.82
C LEU A 115 23.54 -3.39 -18.08
N SER A 116 22.37 -3.98 -18.33
CA SER A 116 22.08 -4.67 -19.59
C SER A 116 21.54 -3.72 -20.66
N GLU A 117 21.77 -4.08 -21.91
CA GLU A 117 21.21 -3.40 -23.09
C GLU A 117 19.68 -3.53 -23.15
N ASN A 118 19.02 -2.58 -23.82
CA ASN A 118 17.58 -2.60 -24.08
C ASN A 118 16.72 -2.73 -22.83
N ARG A 119 17.05 -1.91 -21.81
CA ARG A 119 16.35 -1.85 -20.53
C ARG A 119 16.11 -0.41 -20.10
N LEU A 120 15.16 -0.26 -19.19
CA LEU A 120 14.94 0.97 -18.43
C LEU A 120 15.39 0.76 -16.99
N TYR A 121 16.02 1.78 -16.42
CA TYR A 121 16.56 1.77 -15.07
C TYR A 121 16.07 2.98 -14.28
N ARG A 122 15.77 2.73 -13.01
CA ARG A 122 15.63 3.73 -11.97
C ARG A 122 16.83 3.63 -11.04
N LEU A 123 17.53 4.73 -10.90
CA LEU A 123 18.73 4.88 -10.08
C LEU A 123 18.32 5.74 -8.89
N ASP A 124 18.14 5.13 -7.73
CA ASP A 124 17.83 5.83 -6.49
C ASP A 124 19.11 6.15 -5.74
N GLY A 125 19.14 7.30 -5.06
CA GLY A 125 20.28 7.68 -4.24
C GLY A 125 21.49 8.19 -5.01
N VAL A 126 21.26 8.71 -6.21
CA VAL A 126 22.31 9.34 -7.01
C VAL A 126 22.75 10.64 -6.35
N SER A 127 24.04 10.76 -6.03
CA SER A 127 24.60 11.91 -5.32
C SER A 127 24.43 13.19 -6.15
N ILE A 128 23.72 14.18 -5.61
CA ILE A 128 23.68 15.55 -6.16
C ILE A 128 24.55 16.48 -5.31
N SER A 129 24.58 16.25 -3.99
CA SER A 129 25.43 16.95 -3.03
C SER A 129 25.86 16.00 -1.92
N SER A 130 26.74 16.46 -1.03
CA SER A 130 27.23 15.69 0.12
C SER A 130 26.16 15.17 1.07
N SER A 131 24.92 15.67 0.98
CA SER A 131 23.82 15.29 1.87
C SER A 131 22.52 14.96 1.16
N LYS A 132 22.49 15.01 -0.19
CA LYS A 132 21.26 14.81 -0.98
C LYS A 132 21.47 13.81 -2.10
N GLY A 133 20.63 12.78 -2.10
CA GLY A 133 20.43 11.89 -3.23
C GLY A 133 19.20 12.30 -4.06
N ALA A 134 19.21 11.97 -5.35
CA ALA A 134 18.00 11.98 -6.19
C ALA A 134 17.74 10.62 -6.80
N THR A 135 16.48 10.41 -7.19
CA THR A 135 16.12 9.39 -8.16
C THR A 135 16.37 9.94 -9.57
N ARG A 136 17.10 9.16 -10.37
CA ARG A 136 17.41 9.41 -11.77
C ARG A 136 17.00 8.20 -12.60
N TRP A 137 16.90 8.37 -13.91
CA TRP A 137 16.51 7.28 -14.79
C TRP A 137 17.37 7.22 -16.03
N VAL A 138 17.59 5.99 -16.51
CA VAL A 138 18.42 5.72 -17.69
C VAL A 138 17.70 4.70 -18.58
N SER A 139 17.80 4.90 -19.89
CA SER A 139 17.39 3.95 -20.93
C SER A 139 18.63 3.49 -21.69
N THR A 140 18.73 2.20 -22.00
CA THR A 140 19.83 1.60 -22.78
C THR A 140 19.35 1.01 -24.11
N PHE A 141 18.19 1.46 -24.61
CA PHE A 141 17.58 0.95 -25.84
C PHE A 141 18.32 1.37 -27.10
N GLU A 142 18.31 0.48 -28.10
CA GLU A 142 18.88 0.72 -29.43
C GLU A 142 20.37 1.08 -29.36
N GLY A 143 21.02 0.63 -28.28
CA GLY A 143 22.41 0.89 -27.99
C GLY A 143 22.73 2.32 -27.57
N VAL A 144 21.73 3.19 -27.39
CA VAL A 144 21.95 4.56 -26.90
C VAL A 144 21.64 4.63 -25.41
N THR A 145 22.58 5.15 -24.63
CA THR A 145 22.35 5.48 -23.21
C THR A 145 21.67 6.84 -23.13
N THR A 146 20.39 6.87 -22.77
CA THR A 146 19.63 8.12 -22.59
C THR A 146 19.37 8.37 -21.11
N TYR A 147 19.79 9.52 -20.61
CA TYR A 147 19.53 9.94 -19.24
C TYR A 147 18.29 10.84 -19.14
N TYR A 148 17.41 10.55 -18.18
CA TYR A 148 16.23 11.33 -17.87
C TYR A 148 16.36 11.97 -16.47
N LYS A 149 16.29 13.29 -16.42
CA LYS A 149 16.30 14.06 -15.18
C LYS A 149 14.93 14.03 -14.48
N GLU A 150 13.85 13.95 -15.25
CA GLU A 150 12.46 14.08 -14.80
C GLU A 150 11.70 12.77 -14.94
N ALA A 151 10.89 12.45 -13.93
CA ALA A 151 10.08 11.24 -13.91
C ALA A 151 9.08 11.18 -15.08
N ALA A 152 8.51 12.32 -15.49
CA ALA A 152 7.52 12.38 -16.56
C ALA A 152 8.09 11.97 -17.92
N ALA A 153 9.31 12.41 -18.25
CA ALA A 153 9.98 12.04 -19.50
C ALA A 153 10.33 10.55 -19.53
N PHE A 154 10.82 10.02 -18.40
CA PHE A 154 11.06 8.58 -18.25
C PHE A 154 9.77 7.77 -18.35
N GLU A 155 8.68 8.26 -17.77
CA GLU A 155 7.38 7.60 -17.79
C GLU A 155 6.80 7.54 -19.21
N ALA A 156 6.97 8.60 -20.00
CA ALA A 156 6.61 8.58 -21.42
C ALA A 156 7.40 7.51 -22.20
N GLU A 157 8.71 7.39 -21.94
CA GLU A 157 9.54 6.34 -22.51
C GLU A 157 9.08 4.94 -22.08
N ARG A 158 8.78 4.76 -20.79
CA ARG A 158 8.29 3.51 -20.22
C ARG A 158 6.98 3.06 -20.87
N ARG A 159 6.03 3.98 -21.06
CA ARG A 159 4.77 3.70 -21.79
C ARG A 159 5.03 3.34 -23.26
N ARG A 160 5.96 4.04 -23.91
CA ARG A 160 6.35 3.76 -25.30
C ARG A 160 6.97 2.37 -25.46
N ARG A 161 7.82 1.94 -24.53
CA ARG A 161 8.53 0.65 -24.58
C ARG A 161 7.68 -0.52 -24.09
N PHE A 162 6.76 -0.29 -23.16
CA PHE A 162 5.90 -1.32 -22.57
C PHE A 162 4.40 -0.99 -22.71
N PRO A 163 3.85 -0.87 -23.94
CA PRO A 163 2.47 -0.46 -24.15
C PRO A 163 1.46 -1.47 -23.61
N VAL A 164 1.73 -2.77 -23.76
CA VAL A 164 0.86 -3.84 -23.25
C VAL A 164 0.87 -3.87 -21.72
N GLY A 165 2.05 -3.79 -21.11
CA GLY A 165 2.18 -3.74 -19.65
C GLY A 165 1.46 -2.53 -19.04
N PHE A 166 1.46 -1.39 -19.73
CA PHE A 166 0.73 -0.20 -19.30
C PHE A 166 -0.79 -0.40 -19.28
N GLU A 167 -1.36 -0.95 -20.36
CA GLU A 167 -2.80 -1.21 -20.41
C GLU A 167 -3.22 -2.28 -19.39
N LEU A 168 -2.40 -3.30 -19.16
CA LEU A 168 -2.64 -4.29 -18.10
C LEU A 168 -2.63 -3.65 -16.71
N GLU A 169 -1.71 -2.72 -16.43
CA GLU A 169 -1.66 -2.05 -15.13
C GLU A 169 -2.87 -1.14 -14.92
N LYS A 170 -3.35 -0.43 -15.96
CA LYS A 170 -4.61 0.32 -15.88
C LYS A 170 -5.80 -0.58 -15.52
N VAL A 171 -5.90 -1.74 -16.16
CA VAL A 171 -6.98 -2.70 -15.86
C VAL A 171 -6.88 -3.18 -14.41
N ARG A 172 -5.66 -3.45 -13.91
CA ARG A 172 -5.44 -3.85 -12.51
C ARG A 172 -5.76 -2.72 -11.53
N GLU A 173 -5.42 -1.48 -11.84
CA GLU A 173 -5.77 -0.31 -11.02
C GLU A 173 -7.29 -0.14 -10.94
N GLU A 174 -8.00 -0.28 -12.06
CA GLU A 174 -9.46 -0.23 -12.09
C GLU A 174 -10.07 -1.36 -11.26
N GLN A 175 -9.57 -2.59 -11.38
CA GLN A 175 -10.01 -3.72 -10.56
C GLN A 175 -9.81 -3.44 -9.06
N ARG A 176 -8.63 -2.94 -8.66
CA ARG A 176 -8.37 -2.55 -7.26
C ARG A 176 -9.34 -1.47 -6.79
N ARG A 177 -9.64 -0.47 -7.63
CA ARG A 177 -10.62 0.58 -7.29
C ARG A 177 -12.00 -0.03 -7.03
N VAL A 178 -12.50 -0.85 -7.96
CA VAL A 178 -13.79 -1.54 -7.83
C VAL A 178 -13.85 -2.40 -6.57
N GLU A 179 -12.78 -3.14 -6.26
CA GLU A 179 -12.69 -3.96 -5.04
C GLU A 179 -12.72 -3.11 -3.76
N THR A 180 -11.97 -2.00 -3.74
CA THR A 180 -11.97 -1.09 -2.58
C THR A 180 -13.33 -0.43 -2.36
N GLU A 181 -14.00 -0.01 -3.44
CA GLU A 181 -15.35 0.55 -3.37
C GLU A 181 -16.36 -0.51 -2.90
N ALA A 182 -16.25 -1.75 -3.39
CA ALA A 182 -17.09 -2.86 -2.95
C ALA A 182 -16.89 -3.16 -1.46
N ARG A 183 -15.65 -3.12 -0.97
CA ARG A 183 -15.34 -3.29 0.46
C ARG A 183 -15.94 -2.16 1.29
N GLN A 184 -15.76 -0.90 0.89
CA GLN A 184 -16.34 0.24 1.59
C GLN A 184 -17.87 0.16 1.64
N ARG A 185 -18.52 -0.26 0.55
CA ARG A 185 -19.96 -0.48 0.52
C ARG A 185 -20.42 -1.54 1.53
N ARG A 186 -19.70 -2.67 1.63
CA ARG A 186 -19.99 -3.71 2.63
C ARG A 186 -19.81 -3.20 4.05
N GLU A 187 -18.75 -2.45 4.33
CA GLU A 187 -18.50 -1.85 5.65
C GLU A 187 -19.62 -0.86 6.03
N ILE A 188 -20.09 -0.05 5.09
CA ILE A 188 -21.22 0.88 5.31
C ILE A 188 -22.52 0.11 5.57
N GLU A 189 -22.78 -0.95 4.82
CA GLU A 189 -23.98 -1.78 4.99
C GLU A 189 -23.99 -2.50 6.35
N GLU A 190 -22.85 -3.04 6.76
CA GLU A 190 -22.69 -3.68 8.07
C GLU A 190 -22.87 -2.66 9.21
N GLN A 191 -22.31 -1.45 9.08
CA GLN A 191 -22.51 -0.38 10.05
C GLN A 191 -23.98 0.03 10.16
N LYS A 192 -24.70 0.13 9.03
CA LYS A 192 -26.15 0.41 9.03
C LYS A 192 -26.93 -0.70 9.73
N ALA A 193 -26.67 -1.97 9.40
CA ALA A 193 -27.33 -3.10 10.04
C ALA A 193 -27.05 -3.14 11.56
N ARG A 194 -25.83 -2.82 11.99
CA ARG A 194 -25.49 -2.72 13.41
C ARG A 194 -26.26 -1.59 14.10
N LEU A 195 -26.34 -0.42 13.47
CA LEU A 195 -27.11 0.70 14.00
C LEU A 195 -28.61 0.38 14.09
N GLU A 196 -29.17 -0.32 13.11
CA GLU A 196 -30.57 -0.77 13.16
C GLU A 196 -30.81 -1.76 14.30
N ARG A 197 -29.93 -2.74 14.51
CA ARG A 197 -30.00 -3.65 15.65
C ARG A 197 -29.92 -2.90 16.99
N MET A 198 -29.01 -1.94 17.11
CA MET A 198 -28.90 -1.10 18.31
C MET A 198 -30.17 -0.27 18.56
N LYS A 199 -30.81 0.24 17.51
CA LYS A 199 -32.09 0.98 17.63
C LYS A 199 -33.23 0.07 18.10
N ILE A 200 -33.30 -1.15 17.58
CA ILE A 200 -34.30 -2.14 18.00
C ILE A 200 -34.09 -2.51 19.47
N GLU A 201 -32.85 -2.84 19.85
CA GLU A 201 -32.52 -3.18 21.23
C GLU A 201 -32.78 -2.00 22.19
N ALA A 202 -32.45 -0.77 21.79
CA ALA A 202 -32.76 0.42 22.58
C ALA A 202 -34.27 0.61 22.75
N ALA A 203 -35.06 0.44 21.69
CA ALA A 203 -36.52 0.55 21.75
C ALA A 203 -37.15 -0.55 22.64
N GLU A 204 -36.61 -1.77 22.63
CA GLU A 204 -37.03 -2.84 23.54
C GLU A 204 -36.72 -2.51 25.01
N ARG A 205 -35.51 -1.99 25.28
CA ARG A 205 -35.14 -1.53 26.63
C ARG A 205 -36.02 -0.37 27.10
N GLU A 206 -36.36 0.56 26.22
CA GLU A 206 -37.28 1.65 26.54
C GLU A 206 -38.67 1.13 26.91
N LYS A 207 -39.19 0.14 26.18
CA LYS A 207 -40.46 -0.52 26.51
C LYS A 207 -40.40 -1.22 27.87
N GLU A 208 -39.34 -1.98 28.14
CA GLU A 208 -39.16 -2.67 29.42
C GLU A 208 -39.09 -1.67 30.60
N ILE A 209 -38.37 -0.56 30.41
CA ILE A 209 -38.28 0.51 31.41
C ILE A 209 -39.66 1.15 31.61
N ALA A 210 -40.40 1.45 30.53
CA ALA A 210 -41.74 2.03 30.60
C ALA A 210 -42.73 1.11 31.32
N GLU A 211 -42.70 -0.21 31.05
CA GLU A 211 -43.52 -1.20 31.76
C GLU A 211 -43.18 -1.26 33.26
N LYS A 212 -41.89 -1.27 33.61
CA LYS A 212 -41.45 -1.22 35.00
C LYS A 212 -41.93 0.06 35.70
N TRP A 213 -41.91 1.21 35.03
CA TRP A 213 -42.46 2.46 35.56
C TRP A 213 -43.98 2.43 35.69
N ALA A 214 -44.70 1.88 34.71
CA ALA A 214 -46.15 1.77 34.75
C ALA A 214 -46.63 0.91 35.94
N VAL A 215 -45.94 -0.20 36.23
CA VAL A 215 -46.24 -1.03 37.42
C VAL A 215 -46.06 -0.24 38.70
N LEU A 216 -45.01 0.59 38.80
CA LEU A 216 -44.76 1.41 39.99
C LEU A 216 -45.78 2.52 40.15
N ASP A 217 -46.17 3.16 39.05
CA ASP A 217 -47.18 4.21 39.09
C ASP A 217 -48.56 3.63 39.46
N ALA A 218 -48.90 2.42 38.99
CA ALA A 218 -50.10 1.70 39.43
C ALA A 218 -50.05 1.32 40.92
N GLU A 219 -48.91 0.84 41.44
CA GLU A 219 -48.73 0.58 42.87
C GLU A 219 -48.81 1.85 43.71
N ALA A 220 -48.26 2.96 43.21
CA ALA A 220 -48.34 4.27 43.87
C ALA A 220 -49.79 4.75 43.96
N GLN A 221 -50.56 4.66 42.86
CA GLN A 221 -51.99 5.01 42.84
C GLN A 221 -52.79 4.16 43.84
N ARG A 222 -52.52 2.86 43.94
CA ARG A 222 -53.16 2.01 44.96
C ARG A 222 -52.86 2.49 46.38
N ILE A 223 -51.61 2.87 46.65
CA ILE A 223 -51.20 3.37 47.97
C ILE A 223 -51.86 4.72 48.29
N GLU A 224 -52.09 5.58 47.30
CA GLU A 224 -52.85 6.83 47.48
C GLU A 224 -54.33 6.58 47.79
N ALA A 225 -54.95 5.64 47.06
CA ALA A 225 -56.38 5.38 47.17
C ALA A 225 -56.75 4.55 48.42
N GLU A 226 -55.99 3.51 48.73
CA GLU A 226 -56.32 2.51 49.76
C GLU A 226 -55.46 2.66 51.03
N GLY A 227 -54.44 3.50 50.99
CA GLY A 227 -53.43 3.60 52.04
C GLY A 227 -52.41 2.45 52.00
N GLN A 228 -51.47 2.48 52.93
CA GLN A 228 -50.42 1.46 53.01
C GLN A 228 -50.93 0.20 53.70
N THR A 229 -50.81 -0.96 53.04
CA THR A 229 -51.04 -2.26 53.66
C THR A 229 -50.06 -2.48 54.80
N THR A 230 -50.57 -2.62 56.02
CA THR A 230 -49.75 -2.87 57.21
C THR A 230 -49.26 -4.32 57.14
N THR A 231 -47.97 -4.51 56.91
CA THR A 231 -47.34 -5.85 56.97
C THR A 231 -46.99 -6.14 58.42
N ASP A 232 -47.35 -7.33 58.92
CA ASP A 232 -47.20 -7.72 60.33
C ASP A 232 -45.83 -7.33 60.93
N GLY A 233 -45.83 -6.36 61.84
CA GLY A 233 -44.66 -5.93 62.60
C GLY A 233 -43.71 -4.93 61.95
N LEU A 234 -44.01 -4.39 60.75
CA LEU A 234 -43.19 -3.38 60.08
C LEU A 234 -43.84 -1.97 60.13
N PRO A 235 -43.07 -0.90 60.41
CA PRO A 235 -43.63 0.46 60.51
C PRO A 235 -44.10 1.00 59.15
N LEU A 236 -45.07 1.91 59.17
CA LEU A 236 -45.50 2.63 57.96
C LEU A 236 -44.40 3.57 57.45
N LEU A 237 -44.27 3.69 56.13
CA LEU A 237 -43.27 4.54 55.51
C LEU A 237 -43.84 5.94 55.22
N LYS A 238 -43.06 6.98 55.47
CA LYS A 238 -43.40 8.38 55.16
C LYS A 238 -42.69 8.82 53.89
N GLY A 239 -43.42 9.47 52.97
CA GLY A 239 -42.90 9.98 51.70
C GLY A 239 -44.01 10.18 50.67
N SER A 240 -43.67 10.57 49.45
CA SER A 240 -44.66 10.57 48.35
C SER A 240 -45.10 9.14 48.03
N ALA A 241 -46.31 8.95 47.50
CA ALA A 241 -46.82 7.60 47.24
C ALA A 241 -45.91 6.78 46.32
N ARG A 242 -45.28 7.42 45.33
CA ARG A 242 -44.28 6.80 44.45
C ARG A 242 -43.01 6.40 45.20
N GLN A 243 -42.52 7.25 46.12
CA GLN A 243 -41.38 6.91 46.97
C GLN A 243 -41.72 5.75 47.92
N VAL A 244 -42.92 5.73 48.47
CA VAL A 244 -43.41 4.66 49.36
C VAL A 244 -43.54 3.34 48.60
N ALA A 245 -44.16 3.33 47.41
CA ALA A 245 -44.27 2.14 46.56
C ALA A 245 -42.90 1.52 46.27
N TRP A 246 -41.96 2.36 45.83
CA TRP A 246 -40.58 1.95 45.55
C TRP A 246 -39.85 1.44 46.81
N ALA A 247 -39.97 2.17 47.93
CA ALA A 247 -39.36 1.78 49.21
C ALA A 247 -39.94 0.48 49.78
N LEU A 248 -41.23 0.19 49.58
CA LEU A 248 -41.85 -1.08 49.99
C LEU A 248 -41.29 -2.27 49.19
N ARG A 249 -41.02 -2.11 47.89
CA ARG A 249 -40.35 -3.14 47.08
C ARG A 249 -38.93 -3.40 47.55
N ILE A 250 -38.15 -2.34 47.80
CA ILE A 250 -36.80 -2.46 48.38
C ILE A 250 -36.86 -3.15 49.74
N ARG A 251 -37.74 -2.68 50.64
CA ARG A 251 -37.91 -3.24 51.99
C ARG A 251 -38.28 -4.71 51.96
N SER A 252 -39.16 -5.11 51.03
CA SER A 252 -39.53 -6.52 50.83
C SER A 252 -38.36 -7.37 50.34
N ALA A 253 -37.54 -6.85 49.42
CA ALA A 253 -36.35 -7.54 48.94
C ALA A 253 -35.27 -7.67 50.04
N VAL A 254 -35.05 -6.60 50.82
CA VAL A 254 -34.19 -6.63 52.01
C VAL A 254 -34.70 -7.64 53.02
N HIS A 255 -36.00 -7.68 53.30
CA HIS A 255 -36.58 -8.63 54.26
C HIS A 255 -36.38 -10.09 53.84
N ARG A 256 -36.47 -10.40 52.53
CA ARG A 256 -36.19 -11.75 52.00
C ARG A 256 -34.71 -12.13 52.09
N ARG A 257 -33.81 -11.18 51.86
CA ARG A 257 -32.36 -11.42 51.84
C ARG A 257 -31.74 -11.42 53.23
N GLU A 258 -32.16 -10.47 54.07
CA GLU A 258 -31.63 -10.16 55.39
C GLU A 258 -32.77 -9.85 56.36
N PRO A 259 -33.52 -10.87 56.82
CA PRO A 259 -34.69 -10.66 57.69
C PRO A 259 -34.33 -10.05 59.06
N ALA A 260 -33.08 -10.21 59.51
CA ALA A 260 -32.58 -9.67 60.77
C ALA A 260 -32.07 -8.22 60.67
N ASN A 261 -32.16 -7.57 59.50
CA ASN A 261 -31.64 -6.22 59.31
C ASN A 261 -32.38 -5.22 60.23
N ALA A 262 -31.62 -4.54 61.09
CA ALA A 262 -32.16 -3.59 62.09
C ALA A 262 -32.93 -2.42 61.45
N ALA A 263 -32.62 -2.07 60.20
CA ALA A 263 -33.32 -1.02 59.46
C ALA A 263 -34.80 -1.36 59.24
N LEU A 264 -35.16 -2.65 59.10
CA LEU A 264 -36.55 -3.09 58.87
C LEU A 264 -37.52 -2.60 59.94
N LYS A 265 -37.06 -2.49 61.19
CA LYS A 265 -37.87 -2.04 62.33
C LYS A 265 -37.72 -0.54 62.65
N ARG A 266 -36.62 0.08 62.22
CA ARG A 266 -36.25 1.45 62.63
C ARG A 266 -36.48 2.51 61.56
N ALA A 267 -36.34 2.15 60.28
CA ALA A 267 -36.40 3.11 59.20
C ALA A 267 -37.84 3.34 58.71
N THR A 268 -38.36 4.54 58.97
CA THR A 268 -39.75 4.93 58.69
C THR A 268 -39.90 5.90 57.54
N THR A 269 -38.81 6.35 56.90
CA THR A 269 -38.84 7.27 55.75
C THR A 269 -38.55 6.53 54.47
N ALA A 270 -39.34 6.78 53.42
CA ALA A 270 -39.17 6.12 52.13
C ALA A 270 -37.78 6.42 51.55
N SER A 271 -37.33 7.68 51.54
CA SER A 271 -36.04 8.11 51.00
C SER A 271 -34.85 7.34 51.58
N TYR A 272 -34.88 7.02 52.88
CA TYR A 272 -33.81 6.23 53.52
C TYR A 272 -33.63 4.86 52.84
N TRP A 273 -34.74 4.17 52.54
CA TRP A 273 -34.69 2.88 51.85
C TRP A 273 -34.20 3.02 50.41
N ILE A 274 -34.61 4.08 49.71
CA ILE A 274 -34.19 4.36 48.33
C ILE A 274 -32.69 4.66 48.25
N GLU A 275 -32.15 5.42 49.19
CA GLU A 275 -30.74 5.83 49.15
C GLU A 275 -29.79 4.72 49.61
N ASN A 276 -30.14 4.01 50.68
CA ASN A 276 -29.23 3.05 51.32
C ASN A 276 -29.34 1.63 50.79
N TYR A 277 -30.50 1.25 50.21
CA TYR A 277 -30.78 -0.13 49.82
C TYR A 277 -31.22 -0.29 48.37
N ARG A 278 -31.03 0.74 47.52
CA ARG A 278 -31.35 0.69 46.08
C ARG A 278 -30.74 -0.53 45.37
N SER A 279 -29.51 -0.87 45.75
CA SER A 279 -28.70 -1.94 45.16
C SER A 279 -29.22 -3.35 45.46
N VAL A 280 -30.19 -3.48 46.36
CA VAL A 280 -30.80 -4.78 46.72
C VAL A 280 -31.79 -5.23 45.65
N LEU A 281 -32.35 -4.31 44.87
CA LEU A 281 -33.09 -4.64 43.65
C LEU A 281 -32.10 -4.87 42.49
N PRO A 282 -32.40 -5.78 41.55
CA PRO A 282 -31.63 -5.89 40.30
C PRO A 282 -31.58 -4.52 39.62
N ARG A 283 -30.41 -4.13 39.10
CA ARG A 283 -30.29 -2.89 38.33
C ARG A 283 -31.27 -2.97 37.15
N ILE A 284 -32.25 -2.07 37.15
CA ILE A 284 -33.11 -1.78 35.99
C ILE A 284 -32.29 -0.99 34.98
#